data_AF-A0A4Y8BF98-F1
#
_entry.id   AF-A0A4Y8BF98-F1
#
_cell.length_a   1.000
_cell.length_b   1.000
_cell.length_c   1.000
_cell.angle_alpha   90.00
_cell.angle_beta   90.00
_cell.angle_gamma   90.00
#
_symmetry.space_group_name_H-M   'P 1'
#
loop_
_entity.id
_entity.type
_entity.pdbx_description
1 polymer ?
#
loop_
_entity_poly.entity_id
_entity_poly.type
_entity_poly.pdbx_seq_one_letter_code
_entity_poly.pdbx_strand_id
1 'polypeptide(L)'
;QIKEKDSLTITGHSLGGCLTQLFALSICDDKNRNNIKALYTYNAPGARKIIPPYDYIVKLFIFHSKEQQERFIKEEIENIANRARDLGKDNIFLESKIRKILHKIIQEKQSQYYGITMSISTNTTMMALNINAIPILADIAPYYRQLAYN
;
A
#
# COMPACT_ATOMS: atom_id res chain seq x y z
N GLN A 1 1.05 -22.32 13.14
CA GLN A 1 0.64 -23.46 12.31
C GLN A 1 -0.39 -24.24 13.12
N ILE A 2 -1.68 -24.26 12.72
CA ILE A 2 -2.57 -25.31 13.25
C ILE A 2 -2.34 -26.50 12.31
N LYS A 3 -2.19 -27.68 12.89
CA LYS A 3 -1.61 -28.83 12.18
C LYS A 3 -2.48 -30.06 12.31
N GLU A 4 -3.55 -30.02 13.10
CA GLU A 4 -4.27 -31.24 13.44
C GLU A 4 -5.57 -31.02 14.23
N LYS A 5 -6.13 -32.15 14.62
CA LYS A 5 -7.48 -32.51 15.08
C LYS A 5 -8.01 -31.69 16.25
N ASP A 6 -8.42 -30.46 15.94
CA ASP A 6 -9.67 -29.83 16.34
C ASP A 6 -9.79 -28.57 15.47
N SER A 7 -10.37 -28.76 14.27
CA SER A 7 -10.52 -27.69 13.30
C SER A 7 -11.35 -26.55 13.90
N LEU A 8 -10.83 -25.32 13.80
CA LEU A 8 -11.42 -24.17 14.49
C LEU A 8 -12.72 -23.76 13.83
N THR A 9 -13.76 -23.57 14.64
CA THR A 9 -14.95 -22.81 14.23
C THR A 9 -14.80 -21.38 14.74
N ILE A 10 -14.78 -20.42 13.83
CA ILE A 10 -14.59 -19.01 14.17
C ILE A 10 -15.88 -18.27 13.82
N THR A 11 -16.39 -17.47 14.76
CA THR A 11 -17.58 -16.66 14.55
C THR A 11 -17.35 -15.21 14.93
N GLY A 12 -17.96 -14.29 14.19
CA GLY A 12 -17.90 -12.87 14.48
C GLY A 12 -19.13 -12.13 13.99
N HIS A 13 -19.54 -11.12 14.75
CA HIS A 13 -20.66 -10.23 14.44
C HIS A 13 -20.18 -8.81 14.16
N SER A 14 -20.81 -8.11 13.18
CA SER A 14 -20.48 -6.73 12.83
C SER A 14 -18.98 -6.57 12.52
N LEU A 15 -18.29 -5.63 13.18
CA LEU A 15 -16.83 -5.47 13.06
C LEU A 15 -16.06 -6.75 13.43
N GLY A 16 -16.54 -7.50 14.42
CA GLY A 16 -15.95 -8.78 14.82
C GLY A 16 -16.00 -9.83 13.70
N GLY A 17 -16.99 -9.77 12.81
CA GLY A 17 -17.06 -10.62 11.62
C GLY A 17 -15.97 -10.29 10.59
N CYS A 18 -15.64 -9.00 10.42
CA CYS A 18 -14.53 -8.56 9.57
C CYS A 18 -13.18 -9.05 10.14
N LEU A 19 -12.97 -8.88 11.46
CA LEU A 19 -11.76 -9.36 12.13
C LEU A 19 -11.62 -10.88 12.03
N THR A 20 -12.73 -11.61 12.15
CA THR A 20 -12.78 -13.07 12.00
C THR A 20 -12.34 -13.51 10.60
N GLN A 21 -12.71 -12.77 9.55
CA GLN A 21 -12.24 -13.03 8.18
C GLN A 21 -10.74 -12.76 8.02
N LEU A 22 -10.23 -11.64 8.56
CA LEU A 22 -8.80 -11.32 8.52
C LEU A 22 -7.97 -12.35 9.28
N PHE A 23 -8.47 -12.80 10.43
CA PHE A 23 -7.84 -13.83 11.23
C PHE A 23 -7.85 -15.19 10.51
N ALA A 24 -8.94 -15.54 9.82
CA ALA A 24 -8.98 -16.74 9.00
C ALA A 24 -7.90 -16.70 7.90
N LEU A 25 -7.76 -15.56 7.21
CA LEU A 25 -6.76 -15.36 6.17
C LEU A 25 -5.31 -15.41 6.70
N SER A 26 -5.07 -15.05 7.96
CA SER A 26 -3.71 -15.06 8.53
C SER A 26 -3.23 -16.46 8.94
N ILE A 27 -4.14 -17.42 9.16
CA ILE A 27 -3.82 -18.78 9.64
C ILE A 27 -4.10 -19.88 8.61
N CYS A 28 -4.80 -19.57 7.53
CA CYS A 28 -5.07 -20.49 6.43
C CYS A 28 -4.30 -20.11 5.17
N ASP A 29 -3.28 -20.90 4.87
CA ASP A 29 -2.64 -20.96 3.56
C ASP A 29 -2.93 -22.33 2.90
N ASP A 30 -2.40 -22.55 1.70
CA ASP A 30 -2.61 -23.80 0.94
C ASP A 30 -2.14 -25.07 1.68
N LYS A 31 -1.18 -24.93 2.61
CA LYS A 31 -0.62 -26.03 3.38
C LYS A 31 -1.39 -26.28 4.70
N ASN A 32 -2.29 -25.36 5.05
CA ASN A 32 -2.94 -25.25 6.35
C ASN A 32 -4.47 -25.07 6.22
N ARG A 33 -5.06 -25.45 5.07
CA ARG A 33 -6.49 -25.27 4.77
C ARG A 33 -7.42 -25.96 5.77
N ASN A 34 -7.00 -27.07 6.38
CA ASN A 34 -7.80 -27.86 7.33
C ASN A 34 -7.83 -27.26 8.75
N ASN A 35 -7.22 -26.10 8.96
CA ASN A 35 -7.15 -25.43 10.26
C ASN A 35 -8.47 -24.80 10.68
N ILE A 36 -9.32 -24.47 9.72
CA ILE A 36 -10.63 -23.88 9.96
C ILE A 36 -11.69 -24.88 9.51
N LYS A 37 -12.56 -25.25 10.45
CA LYS A 37 -13.73 -26.11 10.20
C LYS A 37 -14.85 -25.32 9.55
N ALA A 38 -15.11 -24.14 10.09
CA ALA A 38 -16.19 -23.27 9.69
C ALA A 38 -15.91 -21.82 10.07
N LEU A 39 -16.36 -20.90 9.22
CA LEU A 39 -16.26 -19.46 9.41
C LEU A 39 -17.66 -18.86 9.33
N TYR A 40 -18.18 -18.35 10.45
CA TYR A 40 -19.52 -17.77 10.52
C TYR A 40 -19.43 -16.27 10.79
N THR A 41 -19.72 -15.46 9.78
CA THR A 41 -19.76 -14.01 9.91
C THR A 41 -21.18 -13.48 9.81
N TYR A 42 -21.64 -12.76 10.82
CA TYR A 42 -22.98 -12.21 10.90
C TYR A 42 -22.94 -10.69 10.80
N ASN A 43 -23.75 -10.11 9.90
CA ASN A 43 -23.86 -8.66 9.69
C ASN A 43 -22.48 -7.96 9.52
N ALA A 44 -21.51 -8.67 8.94
CA ALA A 44 -20.15 -8.17 8.81
C ALA A 44 -20.05 -7.29 7.55
N PRO A 45 -19.35 -6.13 7.63
CA PRO A 45 -19.09 -5.33 6.43
C PRO A 45 -18.18 -6.04 5.41
N GLY A 46 -17.54 -7.13 5.84
CA GLY A 46 -16.59 -7.92 5.07
C GLY A 46 -15.20 -7.29 5.02
N ALA A 47 -14.15 -8.11 5.04
CA ALA A 47 -12.78 -7.68 4.74
C ALA A 47 -12.66 -7.43 3.22
N ARG A 48 -13.16 -6.27 2.76
CA ARG A 48 -13.17 -5.89 1.34
C ARG A 48 -12.06 -4.90 1.04
N LYS A 49 -11.42 -5.05 -0.12
CA LYS A 49 -10.40 -4.13 -0.67
C LYS A 49 -9.32 -3.79 0.37
N ILE A 50 -8.55 -4.80 0.79
CA ILE A 50 -7.36 -4.60 1.62
C ILE A 50 -6.28 -3.96 0.73
N ILE A 51 -6.45 -2.69 0.43
CA ILE A 51 -5.52 -1.89 -0.36
C ILE A 51 -4.75 -1.03 0.65
N PRO A 52 -3.42 -0.97 0.56
CA PRO A 52 -2.65 -0.04 1.38
C PRO A 52 -3.18 1.39 1.20
N PRO A 53 -3.08 2.26 2.22
CA PRO A 53 -3.53 3.65 2.14
C PRO A 53 -2.58 4.53 1.30
N TYR A 54 -1.95 3.96 0.26
CA TYR A 54 -0.95 4.61 -0.58
C TYR A 54 -1.32 4.40 -2.05
N ASP A 55 -1.14 5.43 -2.86
CA ASP A 55 -1.41 5.38 -4.30
C ASP A 55 -0.27 4.69 -5.08
N TYR A 56 0.95 4.80 -4.56
CA TYR A 56 2.17 4.19 -5.10
C TYR A 56 3.18 3.91 -3.98
N ILE A 57 4.00 2.86 -4.10
CA ILE A 57 5.04 2.51 -3.12
C ILE A 57 6.41 2.56 -3.78
N VAL A 58 7.26 3.48 -3.32
CA VAL A 58 8.64 3.66 -3.76
C VAL A 58 9.57 2.83 -2.88
N LYS A 59 10.49 2.09 -3.49
CA LYS A 59 11.60 1.42 -2.79
C LYS A 59 12.89 2.18 -3.07
N LEU A 60 13.51 2.71 -2.02
CA LEU A 60 14.82 3.35 -2.11
C LEU A 60 15.94 2.31 -2.10
N PHE A 61 17.01 2.65 -2.81
CA PHE A 61 18.24 1.87 -2.88
C PHE A 61 19.42 2.71 -2.37
N ILE A 62 20.52 2.03 -2.04
CA ILE A 62 21.78 2.72 -1.77
C ILE A 62 22.35 3.16 -3.12
N PHE A 63 22.44 4.47 -3.33
CA PHE A 63 23.03 5.04 -4.54
C PHE A 63 24.55 5.16 -4.40
N HIS A 64 25.30 4.69 -5.38
CA HIS A 64 26.77 4.78 -5.41
C HIS A 64 27.28 5.93 -6.27
N SER A 65 26.44 6.49 -7.15
CA SER A 65 26.76 7.68 -7.95
C SER A 65 25.56 8.62 -8.09
N LYS A 66 25.82 9.89 -8.39
CA LYS A 66 24.76 10.88 -8.70
C LYS A 66 23.96 10.49 -9.94
N GLU A 67 24.62 9.90 -10.94
CA GLU A 67 23.97 9.42 -12.17
C GLU A 67 22.96 8.31 -11.89
N GLN A 68 23.28 7.37 -10.99
CA GLN A 68 22.35 6.33 -10.56
C GLN A 68 21.12 6.95 -9.88
N GLN A 69 21.34 7.94 -9.01
CA GLN A 69 20.26 8.64 -8.33
C GLN A 69 19.36 9.39 -9.33
N GLU A 70 19.93 10.08 -10.32
CA GLU A 70 19.15 10.80 -11.33
C GLU A 70 18.35 9.86 -12.24
N ARG A 71 18.94 8.73 -12.63
CA ARG A 71 18.22 7.69 -13.40
C ARG A 71 17.03 7.16 -12.62
N PHE A 72 17.24 6.80 -11.35
CA PHE A 72 16.18 6.35 -10.45
C PHE A 72 15.07 7.39 -10.32
N ILE A 73 15.42 8.67 -10.08
CA ILE A 73 14.42 9.73 -9.96
C ILE A 73 13.61 9.88 -11.25
N LYS A 74 14.25 9.77 -12.42
CA LYS A 74 13.57 9.89 -13.71
C LYS A 74 12.56 8.75 -13.92
N GLU A 75 12.98 7.51 -13.67
CA GLU A 75 12.13 6.32 -13.79
C GLU A 75 10.95 6.38 -12.80
N GLU A 76 11.20 6.76 -11.55
CA GLU A 76 10.15 6.85 -10.54
C GLU A 76 9.17 8.01 -10.80
N ILE A 77 9.62 9.12 -11.37
CA ILE A 77 8.71 10.19 -11.83
C ILE A 77 7.75 9.64 -12.87
N GLU A 78 8.24 8.91 -13.87
CA GLU A 78 7.42 8.34 -14.93
C GLU A 78 6.43 7.32 -14.36
N ASN A 79 6.88 6.41 -13.49
CA ASN A 79 6.04 5.41 -12.85
C ASN A 79 4.91 6.03 -11.99
N ILE A 80 5.25 7.01 -11.15
CA ILE A 80 4.27 7.69 -10.29
C ILE A 80 3.31 8.53 -11.14
N ALA A 81 3.80 9.17 -12.21
CA ALA A 81 2.96 9.97 -13.10
C ALA A 81 1.97 9.09 -13.88
N ASN A 82 2.42 7.94 -14.41
CA ASN A 82 1.54 6.95 -15.03
C ASN A 82 0.45 6.50 -14.03
N ARG A 83 0.85 6.15 -12.81
CA ARG A 83 -0.12 5.75 -11.76
C ARG A 83 -1.10 6.87 -11.41
N ALA A 84 -0.64 8.12 -11.34
CA ALA A 84 -1.51 9.26 -11.09
C ALA A 84 -2.55 9.45 -12.21
N ARG A 85 -2.14 9.27 -13.48
CA ARG A 85 -3.06 9.29 -14.63
C ARG A 85 -4.12 8.20 -14.55
N ASP A 86 -3.73 6.96 -14.21
CA ASP A 86 -4.66 5.84 -14.02
C ASP A 86 -5.69 6.12 -12.92
N LEU A 87 -5.28 6.86 -11.88
CA LEU A 87 -6.14 7.25 -10.76
C LEU A 87 -7.00 8.50 -11.05
N GLY A 88 -6.90 9.08 -12.25
CA GLY A 88 -7.58 10.32 -12.60
C GLY A 88 -7.07 11.54 -11.83
N LYS A 89 -5.82 11.48 -11.35
CA LYS A 89 -5.17 12.51 -10.51
C LYS A 89 -4.17 13.38 -11.29
N ASP A 90 -4.34 13.48 -12.61
CA ASP A 90 -3.41 14.20 -13.47
C ASP A 90 -3.43 15.72 -13.20
N ASN A 91 -2.26 16.35 -13.25
CA ASN A 91 -2.10 17.77 -12.96
C ASN A 91 -0.85 18.32 -13.65
N ILE A 92 -0.92 19.57 -14.12
CA ILE A 92 0.18 20.27 -14.80
C ILE A 92 1.47 20.29 -13.94
N PHE A 93 1.35 20.33 -12.61
CA PHE A 93 2.49 20.39 -11.70
C PHE A 93 2.94 19.02 -11.15
N LEU A 94 2.32 17.92 -11.59
CA LEU A 94 2.53 16.57 -11.06
C LEU A 94 4.02 16.17 -11.01
N GLU A 95 4.70 16.16 -12.15
CA GLU A 95 6.11 15.75 -12.24
C GLU A 95 7.03 16.61 -11.35
N SER A 96 6.79 17.92 -11.33
CA SER A 96 7.59 18.85 -10.52
C SER A 96 7.44 18.58 -9.01
N LYS A 97 6.23 18.20 -8.56
CA LYS A 97 5.95 17.86 -7.17
C LYS A 97 6.51 16.49 -6.80
N ILE A 98 6.37 15.50 -7.68
CA ILE A 98 6.98 14.18 -7.50
C ILE A 98 8.49 14.31 -7.35
N ARG A 99 9.14 15.07 -8.26
CA ARG A 99 10.58 15.31 -8.22
C ARG A 99 11.01 15.88 -6.86
N LYS A 100 10.33 16.92 -6.37
CA LYS A 100 10.64 17.53 -5.06
C LYS A 100 10.55 16.52 -3.91
N ILE A 101 9.53 15.68 -3.92
CA ILE A 101 9.32 14.66 -2.89
C ILE A 101 10.38 13.56 -2.94
N LEU A 102 10.72 13.07 -4.14
CA LEU A 102 11.78 12.07 -4.30
C LEU A 102 13.12 12.59 -3.79
N HIS A 103 13.48 13.85 -4.11
CA HIS A 103 14.70 14.46 -3.57
C HIS A 103 14.67 14.54 -2.04
N LYS A 104 13.52 14.93 -1.45
CA LYS A 104 13.34 15.01 0.00
C LYS A 104 13.55 13.65 0.68
N ILE A 105 12.88 12.60 0.22
CA ILE A 105 12.98 11.27 0.86
C ILE A 105 14.37 10.64 0.69
N ILE A 106 15.04 10.90 -0.44
CA ILE A 106 16.41 10.42 -0.68
C ILE A 106 17.41 11.13 0.24
N GLN A 107 17.16 12.39 0.60
CA GLN A 107 17.98 13.13 1.57
C GLN A 107 17.70 12.69 3.02
N GLU A 108 16.44 12.50 3.38
CA GLU A 108 16.03 12.14 4.74
C GLU A 108 16.41 10.71 5.14
N LYS A 109 16.38 9.74 4.20
CA LYS A 109 16.74 8.32 4.39
C LYS A 109 16.16 7.66 5.65
N GLN A 110 14.96 8.08 6.06
CA GLN A 110 14.30 7.57 7.27
C GLN A 110 13.79 6.12 7.10
N SER A 111 13.50 5.71 5.85
CA SER A 111 13.08 4.34 5.54
C SER A 111 13.61 3.87 4.19
N GLN A 112 13.62 2.56 3.98
CA GLN A 112 13.82 1.94 2.67
C GLN A 112 12.57 2.05 1.78
N TYR A 113 11.38 2.15 2.37
CA TYR A 113 10.12 2.14 1.65
C TYR A 113 9.30 3.38 1.98
N TYR A 114 8.71 4.01 0.96
CA TYR A 114 7.85 5.17 1.11
C TYR A 114 6.53 4.96 0.37
N GLY A 115 5.43 5.24 1.06
CA GLY A 115 4.10 5.30 0.48
C GLY A 115 3.80 6.70 -0.02
N ILE A 116 3.56 6.83 -1.31
CA ILE A 116 3.14 8.08 -1.95
C ILE A 116 1.63 8.19 -1.87
N THR A 117 1.13 9.31 -1.36
CA THR A 117 -0.29 9.67 -1.38
C THR A 117 -0.49 10.92 -2.21
N MET A 118 -1.54 10.91 -3.03
CA MET A 118 -1.91 11.96 -3.96
C MET A 118 -3.38 12.31 -3.72
N SER A 119 -3.67 13.58 -3.50
CA SER A 119 -5.05 14.07 -3.38
C SER A 119 -5.24 15.34 -4.20
N ILE A 120 -6.38 15.44 -4.87
CA ILE A 120 -6.79 16.65 -5.56
C ILE A 120 -7.79 17.36 -4.66
N SER A 121 -7.51 18.60 -4.29
CA SER A 121 -8.49 19.49 -3.69
C SER A 121 -9.00 20.46 -4.76
N THR A 122 -10.30 20.47 -4.97
CA THR A 122 -11.00 21.45 -5.80
C THR A 122 -11.54 22.56 -4.91
N ASN A 123 -10.82 23.67 -4.80
CA ASN A 123 -11.44 24.94 -4.39
C ASN A 123 -11.81 25.71 -5.66
N THR A 124 -12.87 26.53 -5.57
CA THR A 124 -13.71 27.10 -6.65
C THR A 124 -12.99 27.76 -7.83
N THR A 125 -11.68 27.95 -7.81
CA THR A 125 -10.88 28.53 -8.90
C THR A 125 -9.58 27.79 -9.23
N MET A 126 -9.13 26.78 -8.45
CA MET A 126 -7.89 26.04 -8.72
C MET A 126 -7.94 24.59 -8.25
N MET A 127 -7.55 23.66 -9.13
CA MET A 127 -7.23 22.28 -8.76
C MET A 127 -5.83 22.23 -8.14
N ALA A 128 -5.74 21.98 -6.83
CA ALA A 128 -4.47 21.80 -6.15
C ALA A 128 -4.20 20.31 -5.93
N LEU A 129 -3.09 19.82 -6.50
CA LEU A 129 -2.59 18.47 -6.26
C LEU A 129 -1.69 18.47 -5.01
N ASN A 130 -2.08 17.76 -3.96
CA ASN A 130 -1.24 17.50 -2.81
C ASN A 130 -0.59 16.13 -2.97
N ILE A 131 0.73 16.06 -2.86
CA ILE A 131 1.49 14.81 -2.88
C ILE A 131 2.28 14.76 -1.59
N ASN A 132 2.25 13.63 -0.90
CA ASN A 132 3.04 13.38 0.30
C ASN A 132 3.74 12.03 0.21
N ALA A 133 4.82 11.87 0.98
CA ALA A 133 5.50 10.58 1.16
C ALA A 133 5.54 10.24 2.64
N ILE A 134 5.17 9.00 2.96
CA ILE A 134 5.10 8.49 4.33
C ILE A 134 6.05 7.29 4.43
N PRO A 135 7.00 7.26 5.39
CA PRO A 135 7.88 6.12 5.57
C PRO A 135 7.05 4.88 5.96
N ILE A 136 7.33 3.76 5.31
CA ILE A 136 6.70 2.45 5.59
C ILE A 136 7.73 1.59 6.32
N LEU A 137 7.30 0.82 7.32
CA LEU A 137 8.17 -0.15 7.98
C LEU A 137 8.61 -1.24 6.99
N ALA A 138 9.89 -1.60 7.03
CA ALA A 138 10.45 -2.59 6.09
C ALA A 138 9.74 -3.94 6.17
N ASP A 139 9.26 -4.33 7.35
CA ASP A 139 8.59 -5.62 7.57
C ASP A 139 7.20 -5.70 6.92
N ILE A 140 6.50 -4.56 6.78
CA ILE A 140 5.13 -4.53 6.22
C ILE A 140 5.10 -4.17 4.73
N ALA A 141 6.16 -3.52 4.23
CA ALA A 141 6.21 -3.02 2.86
C ALA A 141 6.06 -4.10 1.76
N PRO A 142 6.63 -5.32 1.89
CA PRO A 142 6.42 -6.38 0.90
C PRO A 142 4.96 -6.78 0.75
N TYR A 143 4.24 -6.91 1.86
CA TYR A 143 2.81 -7.25 1.87
C TYR A 143 1.98 -6.14 1.25
N TYR A 144 2.29 -4.87 1.53
CA TYR A 144 1.62 -3.74 0.89
C TYR A 144 1.88 -3.68 -0.61
N ARG A 145 3.10 -3.95 -1.09
CA ARG A 145 3.34 -4.03 -2.53
C ARG A 145 2.55 -5.16 -3.18
N GLN A 146 2.51 -6.34 -2.55
CA GLN A 146 1.70 -7.45 -3.04
C GLN A 146 0.21 -7.07 -3.14
N LEU A 147 -0.33 -6.37 -2.14
CA LEU A 147 -1.72 -5.93 -2.14
C LEU A 147 -2.03 -4.77 -3.09
N ALA A 148 -1.05 -3.91 -3.38
CA ALA A 148 -1.24 -2.73 -4.24
C ALA A 148 -1.14 -3.02 -5.74
N TYR A 149 -0.42 -4.09 -6.11
CA TYR A 149 -0.08 -4.41 -7.50
C TYR A 149 -0.52 -5.82 -7.96
N ASN A 150 -1.27 -6.56 -7.12
CA ASN A 150 -2.05 -7.74 -7.54
C ASN A 150 -3.47 -7.33 -7.95
#